data_AF-A0A256YW09-F1
#
_entry.id   AF-A0A256YW09-F1
#
_cell.length_a   1.000
_cell.length_b   1.000
_cell.length_c   1.000
_cell.angle_alpha   90.00
_cell.angle_beta   90.00
_cell.angle_gamma   90.00
#
_symmetry.space_group_name_H-M   'P 1'
#
loop_
_entity.id
_entity.type
_entity.pdbx_description
1 polymer ?
#
loop_
_entity_poly.entity_id
_entity_poly.type
_entity_poly.pdbx_seq_one_letter_code
_entity_poly.pdbx_strand_id
1 'polypeptide(L)'
;MPDWRGTFNIPAEKCYRAILNYIRAGSIKKKDKVVRSLEPSLIEVKTGIKDGLRIGIIPDGNKSTVLMDFDFSLEMVIELKSSHPLHQ
;
A
#
# COMPACT_ATOMS: atom_id res chain seq x y z
N MET A 1 -0.82 -9.91 10.82
CA MET A 1 0.40 -9.07 10.95
C MET A 1 0.96 -8.96 9.54
N PRO A 2 1.30 -7.78 9.02
CA PRO A 2 1.77 -7.68 7.64
C PRO A 2 3.07 -8.47 7.48
N ASP A 3 3.19 -9.20 6.37
CA ASP A 3 4.40 -9.98 6.07
C ASP A 3 5.64 -9.10 5.91
N TRP A 4 5.43 -7.84 5.50
CA TRP A 4 6.50 -6.86 5.40
C TRP A 4 6.03 -5.45 5.75
N ARG A 5 6.94 -4.69 6.38
CA ARG A 5 6.73 -3.29 6.77
C ARG A 5 7.99 -2.47 6.50
N GLY A 6 7.83 -1.30 5.90
CA GLY A 6 8.92 -0.34 5.70
C GLY A 6 8.45 1.11 5.85
N THR A 7 9.28 1.96 6.44
CA THR A 7 9.01 3.40 6.57
C THR A 7 9.98 4.18 5.68
N PHE A 8 9.43 5.15 4.94
CA PHE A 8 10.14 5.93 3.94
C PHE A 8 9.98 7.42 4.21
N ASN A 9 11.05 8.19 3.96
CA ASN A 9 11.04 9.65 4.05
C ASN A 9 10.43 10.29 2.78
N ILE A 10 9.24 9.84 2.41
CA ILE A 10 8.50 10.26 1.22
C ILE A 10 7.03 10.45 1.63
N PRO A 11 6.34 11.52 1.21
CA PRO A 11 4.91 11.68 1.43
C PRO A 11 4.09 10.53 0.82
N ALA A 12 2.97 10.19 1.45
CA ALA A 12 2.14 9.04 1.08
C ALA A 12 1.70 9.07 -0.39
N GLU A 13 1.34 10.23 -0.94
CA GLU A 13 0.90 10.37 -2.34
C GLU A 13 2.04 10.04 -3.32
N LYS A 14 3.25 10.52 -3.03
CA LYS A 14 4.44 10.22 -3.85
C LYS A 14 4.82 8.74 -3.74
N CYS A 15 4.76 8.18 -2.54
CA CYS A 15 5.00 6.76 -2.30
C CYS A 15 3.99 5.89 -3.07
N TYR A 16 2.70 6.21 -2.95
CA TYR A 16 1.61 5.54 -3.65
C TYR A 16 1.81 5.55 -5.17
N ARG A 17 2.08 6.72 -5.75
CA ARG A 17 2.30 6.86 -7.20
C ARG A 17 3.52 6.07 -7.67
N ALA A 18 4.61 6.10 -6.91
CA ALA A 18 5.81 5.33 -7.23
C ALA A 18 5.52 3.82 -7.25
N ILE A 19 4.83 3.30 -6.23
CA ILE A 19 4.46 1.88 -6.14
C ILE A 19 3.51 1.50 -7.28
N LEU A 20 2.46 2.30 -7.52
CA LEU A 20 1.49 2.05 -8.59
C LEU A 20 2.15 2.00 -9.97
N ASN A 21 3.05 2.95 -10.25
CA ASN A 21 3.78 3.00 -11.51
C ASN A 21 4.74 1.81 -11.65
N TYR A 22 5.42 1.41 -10.58
CA TYR A 22 6.29 0.25 -10.55
C TYR A 22 5.53 -1.05 -10.89
N ILE A 23 4.33 -1.23 -10.33
CA ILE A 23 3.46 -2.38 -10.63
C ILE A 23 2.97 -2.34 -12.08
N ARG A 24 2.51 -1.16 -12.55
CA ARG A 24 2.04 -0.98 -13.93
C ARG A 24 3.12 -1.23 -14.98
N ALA A 25 4.39 -1.01 -14.64
CA ALA A 25 5.52 -1.35 -15.49
C ALA A 25 5.79 -2.87 -15.61
N GLY A 26 5.03 -3.71 -14.91
CA GLY A 26 5.16 -5.17 -14.96
C GLY A 26 6.29 -5.73 -14.10
N SER A 27 6.80 -4.94 -13.14
CA SER A 27 8.02 -5.23 -12.37
C SER A 27 7.86 -6.32 -11.30
N ILE A 28 6.65 -6.87 -11.10
CA ILE A 28 6.40 -8.01 -10.20
C ILE A 28 6.30 -9.29 -11.05
N LYS A 29 5.24 -9.47 -11.85
CA LYS A 29 5.14 -10.50 -12.92
C LYS A 29 4.24 -10.03 -14.07
N LYS A 30 4.44 -10.58 -15.28
CA LYS A 30 3.63 -10.27 -16.50
C LYS A 30 2.12 -10.48 -16.37
N LYS A 31 1.65 -11.26 -15.39
CA LYS A 31 0.22 -11.54 -15.15
C LYS A 31 -0.39 -10.72 -14.03
N ASP A 32 0.41 -9.91 -13.34
CA ASP A 32 -0.05 -9.18 -12.18
C ASP A 32 -0.87 -7.97 -12.63
N LYS A 33 -2.05 -7.82 -12.03
CA LYS A 33 -2.99 -6.75 -12.38
C LYS A 33 -3.43 -6.03 -11.13
N VAL A 34 -3.38 -4.71 -11.17
CA VAL A 34 -4.03 -3.88 -10.15
C VAL A 34 -5.53 -4.12 -10.25
N VAL A 35 -6.15 -4.62 -9.17
CA VAL A 35 -7.59 -4.89 -9.10
C VAL A 35 -8.34 -3.84 -8.31
N ARG A 36 -7.66 -3.16 -7.38
CA ARG A 36 -8.20 -2.04 -6.62
C ARG A 36 -7.10 -1.05 -6.30
N SER A 37 -7.44 0.23 -6.30
CA SER A 37 -6.52 1.30 -5.94
C SER A 37 -7.28 2.45 -5.28
N LEU A 38 -6.90 2.83 -4.06
CA LEU A 38 -7.43 3.98 -3.33
C LEU A 38 -6.24 4.87 -2.97
N GLU A 39 -6.12 6.03 -3.62
CA GLU A 39 -5.03 6.97 -3.33
C GLU A 39 -5.28 7.68 -1.97
N PRO A 40 -4.25 7.88 -1.14
CA PRO A 40 -2.89 7.35 -1.24
C PRO A 40 -2.70 6.02 -0.49
N SER A 41 -3.76 5.40 0.02
CA SER A 41 -3.69 4.44 1.14
C SER A 41 -3.67 2.96 0.77
N LEU A 42 -4.11 2.56 -0.43
CA LEU A 42 -4.31 1.15 -0.76
C LEU A 42 -4.04 0.84 -2.23
N ILE A 43 -3.26 -0.21 -2.49
CA ILE A 43 -3.14 -0.85 -3.80
C ILE A 43 -3.34 -2.35 -3.61
N GLU A 44 -4.29 -2.95 -4.33
CA GLU A 44 -4.48 -4.40 -4.38
C GLU A 44 -4.10 -4.91 -5.77
N VAL A 45 -3.26 -5.94 -5.78
CA VAL A 45 -2.73 -6.56 -6.98
C VAL A 45 -3.11 -8.03 -6.98
N LYS A 46 -3.85 -8.46 -8.01
CA LYS A 46 -4.01 -9.89 -8.27
C LYS A 46 -2.71 -10.38 -8.89
N THR A 47 -2.00 -11.23 -8.18
CA THR A 47 -0.79 -11.86 -8.72
C THR A 47 -1.14 -13.13 -9.49
N GLY A 48 -0.21 -13.63 -10.30
CA GLY A 48 -0.35 -14.94 -10.95
C GLY A 48 -0.32 -16.15 -9.98
N ILE A 49 -0.12 -15.93 -8.68
CA ILE A 49 -0.21 -16.94 -7.62
C ILE A 49 -1.62 -16.91 -7.02
N LYS A 50 -2.06 -17.99 -6.35
CA LYS A 50 -3.39 -18.09 -5.72
C LYS A 50 -3.75 -16.87 -4.86
N ASP A 51 -2.75 -16.28 -4.21
CA ASP A 51 -2.90 -15.23 -3.23
C ASP A 51 -2.39 -13.90 -3.81
N GLY A 52 -3.19 -12.85 -3.74
CA GLY A 52 -2.81 -11.53 -4.25
C GLY A 52 -1.98 -10.75 -3.24
N LEU A 53 -1.52 -9.58 -3.67
CA LEU A 53 -0.72 -8.67 -2.87
C LEU A 53 -1.57 -7.46 -2.49
N ARG A 54 -1.70 -7.19 -1.19
CA ARG A 54 -2.28 -5.95 -0.69
C ARG A 54 -1.16 -5.06 -0.15
N ILE A 55 -1.17 -3.81 -0.60
CA ILE A 55 -0.20 -2.79 -0.20
C ILE A 55 -0.96 -1.67 0.49
N GLY A 56 -0.77 -1.53 1.80
CA GLY A 56 -1.27 -0.41 2.59
C GLY A 56 -0.21 0.67 2.70
N ILE A 57 -0.62 1.94 2.66
CA ILE A 57 0.27 3.09 2.82
C ILE A 57 -0.34 4.00 3.89
N ILE A 58 0.39 4.16 4.98
CA ILE A 58 -0.02 4.96 6.14
C ILE A 58 0.77 6.27 6.10
N PRO A 59 0.11 7.43 5.94
CA PRO A 59 0.76 8.73 6.03
C PRO A 59 1.26 9.02 7.45
N ASP A 60 2.44 9.63 7.55
CA ASP A 60 3.01 10.15 8.80
C ASP A 60 3.76 11.47 8.52
N GLY A 61 2.99 12.56 8.41
CA GLY A 61 3.48 13.86 7.97
C GLY A 61 4.14 13.78 6.60
N ASN A 62 5.44 14.07 6.52
CA ASN A 62 6.23 14.00 5.28
C ASN A 62 6.83 12.61 5.01
N LYS A 63 6.44 11.60 5.79
CA LYS A 63 6.86 10.21 5.68
C LYS A 63 5.67 9.32 5.37
N SER A 64 5.97 8.08 4.99
CA SER A 64 4.96 7.06 4.76
C SER A 64 5.44 5.71 5.27
N THR A 65 4.56 4.94 5.90
CA THR A 65 4.81 3.53 6.22
C THR A 65 4.04 2.67 5.22
N VAL A 66 4.75 1.79 4.53
CA VAL A 66 4.18 0.81 3.61
C VAL A 66 4.07 -0.53 4.32
N LEU A 67 2.90 -1.14 4.22
CA LEU A 67 2.59 -2.48 4.69
C LEU A 67 2.31 -3.35 3.47
N MET A 68 2.93 -4.53 3.40
CA MET A 68 2.65 -5.52 2.36
C MET A 68 2.16 -6.80 3.00
N ASP A 69 1.09 -7.32 2.43
CA ASP A 69 0.43 -8.56 2.83
C ASP A 69 0.32 -9.47 1.60
N PHE A 70 0.96 -10.64 1.68
CA PHE A 70 1.05 -11.65 0.63
C PHE A 70 0.11 -12.84 0.93
N ASP A 71 -0.98 -12.63 1.67
CA ASP A 71 -2.07 -13.61 1.76
C ASP A 71 -3.39 -12.90 2.13
N PHE A 72 -4.45 -13.09 1.35
CA PHE A 72 -5.76 -12.49 1.67
C PHE A 72 -6.46 -13.14 2.88
N SER A 73 -5.81 -14.08 3.58
CA SER A 73 -6.37 -14.78 4.74
C SER A 73 -6.45 -13.94 6.02
N LEU A 74 -5.85 -12.74 6.08
CA LEU A 74 -5.94 -11.86 7.24
C LEU A 74 -6.56 -10.50 6.90
N GLU A 75 -7.66 -10.19 7.59
CA GLU A 75 -8.30 -8.88 7.60
C GLU A 75 -7.34 -7.81 8.14
N MET A 76 -6.53 -7.23 7.27
CA MET A 76 -5.74 -6.05 7.63
C MET A 76 -6.67 -4.83 7.68
N VAL A 77 -7.23 -4.53 8.86
CA VAL A 77 -7.94 -3.28 9.13
C VAL A 77 -6.91 -2.14 9.15
N ILE A 78 -6.79 -1.42 8.05
CA ILE A 78 -6.06 -0.14 8.04
C ILE A 78 -6.97 0.88 8.74
N GLU A 79 -6.79 1.06 10.05
CA GLU A 79 -7.31 2.23 10.74
C GLU A 79 -6.56 3.46 10.22
N LEU A 80 -7.17 4.15 9.25
CA LEU A 80 -6.76 5.48 8.83
C LEU A 80 -7.09 6.45 9.96
N LYS A 81 -6.20 6.57 10.94
CA LYS A 81 -6.28 7.70 11.89
C LYS A 81 -5.96 8.97 11.11
N SER A 82 -7.01 9.69 10.71
CA SER A 82 -6.89 11.09 10.32
C SER A 82 -6.31 11.84 11.52
N SER A 83 -5.03 12.17 11.47
CA SER A 83 -4.42 13.12 12.40
C SER A 83 -4.95 14.52 12.05
N HIS A 84 -6.13 14.86 12.59
CA HIS A 84 -6.51 16.25 12.79
C HIS A 84 -5.65 16.78 13.96
N PRO A 85 -4.82 17.82 13.77
CA PRO A 85 -4.26 18.52 14.92
C PRO A 85 -5.39 19.28 15.62
N LEU A 86 -5.65 18.93 16.88
CA LEU A 86 -6.36 19.80 17.81
C LEU A 86 -5.51 21.06 18.01
N HIS A 87 -5.85 22.14 17.31
CA HIS A 87 -5.46 23.48 17.73
C HIS A 87 -6.67 24.14 18.40
N GLN A 88 -6.49 24.31 19.72
CA GLN A 88 -6.97 25.35 20.65
C GLN A 88 -8.34 25.98 20.39
#